data_AF-A0A8T2PR46-F1
#
_entry.id   AF-A0A8T2PR46-F1
#
_cell.length_a   1.000
_cell.length_b   1.000
_cell.length_c   1.000
_cell.angle_alpha   90.00
_cell.angle_beta   90.00
_cell.angle_gamma   90.00
#
_symmetry.space_group_name_H-M   'P 1'
#
loop_
_entity.id
_entity.type
_entity.pdbx_description
1 polymer ?
#
loop_
_entity_poly.entity_id
_entity_poly.type
_entity_poly.pdbx_seq_one_letter_code
_entity_poly.pdbx_strand_id
1 'polypeptide(L)'
;MRTRTPHRAELEDGGDRMPNVCGSRFHSYCCPGWKTLPGAICRNSCGDGFCSRPNMCTCASGQIAPTCPTKSSQQCNIRCMNGGVCAEDHCQCQKGYTGTYCGQPVCESGCQNGGRCIGPNRCACVYGFTGPQCERGKPGLL
;
A
#
# COMPACT_ATOMS: atom_id res chain seq x y z
N MET A 1 -23.47 10.04 -62.12
CA MET A 1 -23.34 10.31 -60.68
C MET A 1 -22.60 9.13 -60.06
N ARG A 2 -21.28 9.21 -59.89
CA ARG A 2 -20.47 8.16 -59.25
C ARG A 2 -19.84 8.76 -57.99
N THR A 3 -20.19 8.18 -56.85
CA THR A 3 -19.68 8.54 -55.52
C THR A 3 -18.18 8.27 -55.48
N ARG A 4 -17.36 9.32 -55.35
CA ARG A 4 -15.93 9.18 -55.05
C ARG A 4 -15.79 8.76 -53.59
N THR A 5 -15.46 7.49 -53.38
CA THR A 5 -14.88 6.97 -52.14
C THR A 5 -13.65 7.80 -51.75
N PRO A 6 -13.44 8.14 -50.46
CA PRO A 6 -12.21 8.78 -50.05
C PRO A 6 -11.09 7.73 -50.13
N HIS A 7 -10.27 7.83 -51.17
CA HIS A 7 -9.03 7.09 -51.27
C HIS A 7 -8.17 7.47 -50.07
N ARG A 8 -7.78 6.47 -49.28
CA ARG A 8 -6.71 6.56 -48.28
C ARG A 8 -5.47 7.09 -49.01
N ALA A 9 -5.17 8.37 -48.82
CA ALA A 9 -3.94 8.95 -49.31
C ALA A 9 -2.79 8.37 -48.47
N GLU A 10 -2.11 7.37 -49.03
CA GLU A 10 -0.75 7.03 -48.66
C GLU A 10 0.14 8.20 -49.07
N LEU A 11 0.46 9.05 -48.10
CA LEU A 11 1.60 9.96 -48.16
C LEU A 11 2.72 9.29 -47.38
N GLU A 12 3.61 8.64 -48.13
CA GLU A 12 4.96 8.32 -47.71
C GLU A 12 5.76 9.63 -47.72
N ASP A 13 5.92 10.23 -46.55
CA ASP A 13 6.95 11.23 -46.28
C ASP A 13 7.57 10.87 -44.92
N GLY A 14 8.87 10.59 -44.95
CA GLY A 14 9.64 9.98 -43.87
C GLY A 14 9.67 10.86 -42.62
N GLY A 15 8.85 10.50 -41.65
CA GLY A 15 8.93 10.97 -40.27
C GLY A 15 8.08 10.08 -39.40
N ASP A 16 8.71 9.42 -38.41
CA ASP A 16 8.05 8.61 -37.39
C ASP A 16 6.75 9.28 -36.93
N ARG A 17 5.60 8.74 -37.35
CA ARG A 17 4.32 9.14 -36.77
C ARG A 17 4.35 8.71 -35.33
N MET A 18 4.72 9.64 -34.45
CA MET A 18 4.60 9.47 -33.01
C MET A 18 3.17 8.96 -32.75
N PRO A 19 2.99 7.73 -32.23
CA PRO A 19 1.65 7.21 -32.01
C PRO A 19 0.94 8.14 -31.02
N ASN A 20 -0.32 8.47 -31.30
CA ASN A 20 -1.18 9.37 -30.49
C ASN A 20 -1.02 10.89 -30.72
N VAL A 21 -0.73 11.32 -31.95
CA VAL A 21 -0.88 12.73 -32.37
C VAL A 21 -2.22 12.93 -33.09
N CYS A 22 -3.02 13.89 -32.60
CA CYS A 22 -4.32 14.28 -33.11
C CYS A 22 -4.27 15.72 -33.66
N GLY A 23 -5.25 16.10 -34.46
CA GLY A 23 -5.36 17.45 -35.04
C GLY A 23 -4.90 17.53 -36.50
N SER A 24 -4.63 18.74 -36.96
CA SER A 24 -4.20 19.01 -38.35
C SER A 24 -2.70 19.33 -38.41
N ARG A 25 -2.13 19.36 -39.62
CA ARG A 25 -0.70 19.69 -39.85
C ARG A 25 -0.25 20.98 -39.13
N PHE A 26 -1.12 21.99 -39.07
CA PHE A 26 -0.81 23.31 -38.49
C PHE A 26 -1.31 23.48 -37.05
N HIS A 27 -2.00 22.48 -36.50
CA HIS A 27 -2.55 22.51 -35.15
C HIS A 27 -2.58 21.07 -34.62
N SER A 28 -1.40 20.51 -34.41
CA SER A 28 -1.21 19.18 -33.87
C SER A 28 -1.12 19.22 -32.35
N TYR A 29 -1.76 18.26 -31.70
CA TYR A 29 -1.78 18.11 -30.25
C TYR A 29 -1.79 16.62 -29.88
N CYS A 30 -1.41 16.28 -28.66
CA CYS A 30 -1.55 14.91 -28.17
C CYS A 30 -3.03 14.53 -28.11
N CYS A 31 -3.38 13.34 -28.60
CA CYS A 31 -4.74 12.83 -28.45
C CYS A 31 -5.14 12.83 -26.96
N PRO A 32 -6.43 13.00 -26.64
CA PRO A 32 -6.90 13.02 -25.25
C PRO A 32 -6.35 11.85 -24.42
N GLY A 33 -5.75 12.14 -23.26
CA GLY A 33 -5.11 11.16 -22.38
C GLY A 33 -3.60 10.94 -22.58
N TRP A 34 -2.99 11.62 -23.55
CA TRP A 34 -1.56 11.55 -23.85
C TRP A 34 -0.86 12.89 -23.59
N LYS A 35 0.43 12.83 -23.22
CA LYS A 35 1.29 14.02 -23.03
C LYS A 35 2.60 13.88 -23.81
N THR A 36 3.31 15.00 -23.95
CA THR A 36 4.54 15.16 -24.74
C THR A 36 5.81 14.58 -24.10
N LEU A 37 5.74 14.15 -22.83
CA LEU A 37 6.81 13.42 -22.11
C LEU A 37 6.41 11.93 -22.02
N PRO A 38 7.35 10.97 -21.93
CA PRO A 38 7.02 9.55 -22.00
C PRO A 38 6.02 9.19 -20.91
N GLY A 39 4.76 9.00 -21.29
CA GLY A 39 3.72 8.59 -20.37
C GLY A 39 2.35 9.08 -20.78
N ALA A 40 1.36 8.23 -20.58
CA ALA A 40 -0.04 8.62 -20.63
C ALA A 40 -0.46 9.28 -19.30
N ILE A 41 -1.68 9.80 -19.24
CA ILE A 41 -2.28 10.31 -18.01
C ILE A 41 -2.99 9.15 -17.29
N CYS A 42 -2.58 8.86 -16.06
CA CYS A 42 -3.25 7.92 -15.18
C CYS A 42 -3.87 8.66 -14.00
N ARG A 43 -5.13 8.35 -13.68
CA ARG A 43 -5.84 8.90 -12.50
C ARG A 43 -5.23 8.41 -11.18
N ASN A 44 -4.70 7.19 -11.16
CA ASN A 44 -4.09 6.56 -10.00
C ASN A 44 -2.60 6.28 -10.26
N SER A 45 -1.79 6.24 -9.19
CA SER A 45 -0.39 5.86 -9.27
C SER A 45 -0.23 4.36 -9.57
N CYS A 46 0.65 4.04 -10.51
CA CYS A 46 0.84 2.67 -11.03
C CYS A 46 1.67 1.73 -10.14
N GLY A 47 1.99 2.09 -8.89
CA GLY A 47 2.81 1.25 -8.00
C GLY A 47 4.18 0.91 -8.59
N ASP A 48 4.51 -0.39 -8.66
CA ASP A 48 5.75 -0.93 -9.25
C ASP A 48 5.76 -0.92 -10.79
N GLY A 49 4.77 -0.28 -11.43
CA GLY A 49 4.64 -0.15 -12.88
C GLY A 49 4.70 1.30 -13.38
N PHE A 50 4.57 1.48 -14.68
CA PHE A 50 4.54 2.80 -15.32
C PHE A 50 3.24 3.03 -16.09
N CYS A 51 2.82 4.29 -16.19
CA CYS A 51 1.61 4.66 -16.93
C CYS A 51 1.90 4.61 -18.44
N SER A 52 1.45 3.55 -19.10
CA SER A 52 1.70 3.29 -20.52
C SER A 52 0.56 3.73 -21.43
N ARG A 53 -0.67 3.78 -20.91
CA ARG A 53 -1.89 4.18 -21.63
C ARG A 53 -2.81 4.99 -20.71
N PRO A 54 -3.78 5.76 -21.25
CA PRO A 54 -4.69 6.54 -20.41
C PRO A 54 -5.40 5.65 -19.39
N ASN A 55 -5.18 5.94 -18.10
CA ASN A 55 -5.67 5.13 -16.97
C ASN A 55 -5.27 3.64 -16.98
N MET A 56 -4.21 3.24 -17.71
CA MET A 56 -3.67 1.89 -17.65
C MET A 56 -2.17 1.91 -17.40
N CYS A 57 -1.76 1.07 -16.47
CA CYS A 57 -0.40 0.83 -16.03
C CYS A 57 0.14 -0.44 -16.68
N THR A 58 1.39 -0.40 -17.15
CA THR A 58 2.17 -1.61 -17.44
C THR A 58 2.98 -1.96 -16.21
N CYS A 59 2.73 -3.15 -15.66
CA CYS A 59 3.35 -3.64 -14.45
C CYS A 59 4.70 -4.30 -14.73
N ALA A 60 5.55 -4.41 -13.71
CA ALA A 60 6.82 -5.14 -13.80
C ALA A 60 6.66 -6.62 -14.22
N SER A 61 5.48 -7.21 -14.01
CA SER A 61 5.11 -8.55 -14.49
C SER A 61 4.76 -8.61 -15.99
N GLY A 62 4.75 -7.47 -16.69
CA GLY A 62 4.31 -7.35 -18.09
C GLY A 62 2.79 -7.22 -18.27
N GLN A 63 2.00 -7.32 -17.19
CA GLN A 63 0.54 -7.16 -17.24
C GLN A 63 0.14 -5.68 -17.42
N ILE A 64 -0.90 -5.44 -18.22
CA ILE A 64 -1.52 -4.11 -18.35
C ILE A 64 -2.81 -4.09 -17.51
N ALA A 65 -2.87 -3.20 -16.51
CA ALA A 65 -4.00 -3.09 -15.59
C ALA A 65 -4.18 -1.64 -15.09
N PRO A 66 -5.34 -1.25 -14.51
CA PRO A 66 -5.53 0.10 -13.96
C PRO A 66 -4.59 0.45 -12.80
N THR A 67 -4.08 -0.56 -12.09
CA THR A 67 -3.11 -0.45 -10.99
C THR A 67 -2.25 -1.71 -10.97
N CYS A 68 -0.97 -1.58 -10.62
CA CYS A 68 -0.10 -2.74 -10.46
C CYS A 68 -0.05 -3.21 -9.01
N PRO A 69 0.01 -4.53 -8.78
CA PRO A 69 0.30 -5.05 -7.45
C PRO A 69 1.69 -4.54 -7.07
N THR A 70 1.77 -3.75 -6.01
CA THR A 70 3.05 -3.43 -5.40
C THR A 70 3.52 -4.67 -4.64
N LYS A 71 4.82 -4.92 -4.56
CA LYS A 71 5.35 -5.95 -3.64
C LYS A 71 5.01 -5.70 -2.16
N SER A 72 4.33 -4.58 -1.86
CA SER A 72 3.65 -4.30 -0.60
C SER A 72 2.22 -4.88 -0.53
N SER A 73 1.85 -5.79 -1.42
CA SER A 73 0.59 -6.53 -1.39
C SER A 73 0.83 -8.03 -1.17
N GLN A 74 1.65 -8.39 -0.19
CA GLN A 74 1.05 -9.25 0.84
C GLN A 74 0.05 -8.35 1.56
N GLN A 75 -1.12 -8.18 0.94
CA GLN A 75 -2.14 -7.23 1.37
C GLN A 75 -2.76 -7.82 2.62
N CYS A 76 -2.06 -7.68 3.73
CA CYS A 76 -2.71 -7.67 5.01
C CYS A 76 -3.39 -6.31 5.11
N ASN A 77 -4.72 -6.29 5.02
CA ASN A 77 -5.51 -5.13 5.38
C ASN A 77 -5.24 -4.71 6.85
N ILE A 78 -4.64 -5.60 7.64
CA ILE A 78 -4.25 -5.40 9.03
C ILE A 78 -2.73 -5.22 9.23
N ARG A 79 -2.34 -4.25 10.05
CA ARG A 79 -0.93 -4.02 10.44
C ARG A 79 -0.61 -4.76 11.74
N CYS A 80 0.22 -5.80 11.67
CA CYS A 80 0.64 -6.54 12.85
C CYS A 80 1.80 -5.84 13.59
N MET A 81 1.66 -5.67 14.90
CA MET A 81 2.68 -5.06 15.78
C MET A 81 3.48 -6.13 16.54
N ASN A 82 4.53 -5.71 17.26
CA ASN A 82 5.32 -6.55 18.17
C ASN A 82 5.86 -7.86 17.55
N GLY A 83 6.23 -7.82 16.26
CA GLY A 83 6.74 -8.98 15.54
C GLY A 83 5.67 -10.00 15.11
N GLY A 84 4.39 -9.62 15.14
CA GLY A 84 3.31 -10.43 14.60
C GLY A 84 3.44 -10.65 13.09
N VAL A 85 3.11 -11.86 12.64
CA VAL A 85 3.16 -12.25 11.22
C VAL A 85 1.76 -12.17 10.66
N CYS A 86 1.60 -11.51 9.51
CA CYS A 86 0.32 -11.52 8.81
C CYS A 86 0.10 -12.85 8.08
N ALA A 87 -1.08 -13.45 8.27
CA ALA A 87 -1.60 -14.54 7.46
C ALA A 87 -3.08 -14.31 7.19
N GLU A 88 -3.48 -14.26 5.91
CA GLU A 88 -4.90 -14.19 5.48
C GLU A 88 -5.72 -13.08 6.19
N ASP A 89 -5.23 -11.84 6.20
CA ASP A 89 -5.87 -10.70 6.88
C ASP A 89 -6.03 -10.83 8.41
N HIS A 90 -5.33 -11.79 9.01
CA HIS A 90 -5.23 -11.93 10.46
C HIS A 90 -3.77 -11.85 10.93
N CYS A 91 -3.56 -11.29 12.12
CA CYS A 91 -2.23 -11.26 12.73
C CYS A 91 -2.00 -12.48 13.61
N GLN A 92 -1.00 -13.28 13.27
CA GLN A 92 -0.46 -14.31 14.16
C GLN A 92 0.50 -13.65 15.14
N CYS A 93 0.08 -13.57 16.40
CA CYS A 93 0.86 -12.91 17.44
C CYS A 93 1.96 -13.80 18.01
N GLN A 94 3.09 -13.18 18.33
CA GLN A 94 4.17 -13.83 19.06
C GLN A 94 3.75 -14.14 20.50
N LYS A 95 4.41 -15.11 21.13
CA LYS A 95 4.16 -15.49 22.52
C LYS A 95 4.21 -14.26 23.43
N GLY A 96 3.17 -14.06 24.23
CA GLY A 96 3.06 -12.93 25.16
C GLY A 96 2.40 -11.68 24.59
N TYR A 97 1.87 -11.73 23.37
CA TYR A 97 1.01 -10.68 22.79
C TYR A 97 -0.30 -11.25 22.26
N THR A 98 -1.35 -10.44 22.28
CA THR A 98 -2.70 -10.77 21.84
C THR A 98 -3.40 -9.55 21.22
N GLY A 99 -4.64 -9.75 20.79
CA GLY A 99 -5.47 -8.77 20.13
C GLY A 99 -5.29 -8.76 18.61
N THR A 100 -6.21 -8.12 17.90
CA THR A 100 -6.31 -8.15 16.43
C THR A 100 -5.01 -7.70 15.75
N TYR A 101 -4.30 -6.75 16.34
CA TYR A 101 -3.07 -6.17 15.81
C TYR A 101 -1.81 -6.61 16.58
N CYS A 102 -1.91 -7.59 17.49
CA CYS A 102 -0.84 -8.01 18.40
C CYS A 102 -0.27 -6.87 19.27
N GLY A 103 -1.11 -5.87 19.58
CA GLY A 103 -0.73 -4.71 20.40
C GLY A 103 -0.88 -4.93 21.90
N GLN A 104 -1.59 -5.97 22.32
CA GLN A 104 -1.97 -6.15 23.71
C GLN A 104 -1.03 -7.15 24.39
N PRO A 105 -0.21 -6.73 25.37
CA PRO A 105 0.69 -7.64 26.07
C PRO A 105 -0.08 -8.58 27.00
N VAL A 106 0.45 -9.80 27.17
CA VAL A 106 -0.10 -10.83 28.05
C VAL A 106 0.85 -11.04 29.24
N CYS A 107 0.28 -10.99 30.44
CA CYS A 107 0.97 -11.32 31.68
C CYS A 107 0.37 -12.62 32.22
N GLU A 108 1.05 -13.76 32.03
CA GLU A 108 0.57 -15.11 32.41
C GLU A 108 0.25 -15.22 33.90
N SER A 109 1.08 -14.60 34.74
CA SER A 109 0.91 -14.55 36.19
C SER A 109 0.03 -13.39 36.67
N GLY A 110 -0.40 -12.51 35.77
CA GLY A 110 -1.15 -11.30 36.10
C GLY A 110 -0.32 -10.25 36.85
N CYS A 111 -0.90 -9.06 36.97
CA CYS A 111 -0.34 -7.97 37.77
C CYS A 111 -1.23 -7.77 39.00
N GLN A 112 -0.63 -7.82 40.19
CA GLN A 112 -1.33 -7.66 41.46
C GLN A 112 -1.42 -6.18 41.85
N ASN A 113 -2.23 -5.89 42.88
CA ASN A 113 -2.32 -4.55 43.51
C ASN A 113 -2.61 -3.41 42.52
N GLY A 114 -3.44 -3.68 41.50
CA GLY A 114 -3.81 -2.70 40.47
C GLY A 114 -2.72 -2.41 39.44
N GLY A 115 -1.65 -3.21 39.38
CA GLY A 115 -0.63 -3.09 38.35
C GLY A 115 -1.18 -3.33 36.93
N ARG A 116 -0.57 -2.70 35.92
CA ARG A 116 -0.96 -2.83 34.50
C ARG A 116 0.07 -3.61 33.72
N CYS A 117 -0.37 -4.57 32.91
CA CYS A 117 0.52 -5.27 31.98
C CYS A 117 0.99 -4.31 30.88
N ILE A 118 2.31 -4.07 30.80
CA ILE A 118 2.94 -3.16 29.83
C ILE A 118 3.84 -3.89 28.82
N GLY A 119 4.07 -5.18 29.04
CA GLY A 119 4.85 -6.05 28.19
C GLY A 119 4.64 -7.51 28.58
N PRO A 120 5.13 -8.47 27.78
CA PRO A 120 4.99 -9.89 28.07
C PRO A 120 5.60 -10.20 29.44
N ASN A 121 4.76 -10.65 30.38
CA ASN A 121 5.11 -10.89 31.79
C ASN A 121 5.78 -9.70 32.50
N ARG A 122 5.45 -8.46 32.09
CA ARG A 122 5.98 -7.23 32.68
C ARG A 122 4.85 -6.31 33.16
N CYS A 123 4.85 -6.07 34.46
CA CYS A 123 3.87 -5.21 35.12
C CYS A 123 4.43 -3.82 35.41
N ALA A 124 3.62 -2.79 35.16
CA ALA A 124 3.78 -1.45 35.69
C ALA A 124 3.01 -1.35 37.00
N CYS A 125 3.72 -1.13 38.10
CA CYS A 125 3.13 -1.08 39.42
C CYS A 125 2.60 0.30 39.76
N VAL A 126 1.50 0.32 40.53
CA VAL A 126 1.02 1.53 41.18
C VAL A 126 2.05 1.99 42.21
N TYR A 127 2.11 3.28 42.48
CA TYR A 127 3.02 3.86 43.45
C TYR A 127 2.88 3.15 44.82
N GLY A 128 4.01 2.80 45.42
CA GLY A 128 4.05 2.01 46.66
C GLY A 128 4.10 0.50 46.47
N PHE A 129 3.94 -0.04 45.25
CA PHE A 129 4.11 -1.48 44.98
C PHE A 129 5.34 -1.76 44.10
N THR A 130 5.93 -2.93 44.31
CA THR A 130 7.18 -3.36 43.67
C THR A 130 7.16 -4.87 43.42
N GLY A 131 8.12 -5.34 42.61
CA GLY A 131 8.25 -6.74 42.22
C GLY A 131 7.74 -7.03 40.81
N PRO A 132 8.08 -8.20 40.25
CA PRO A 132 7.73 -8.55 38.87
C PRO A 132 6.21 -8.54 38.62
N GLN A 133 5.41 -8.81 39.64
CA GLN A 133 3.95 -8.82 39.58
C GLN A 133 3.32 -7.74 40.46
N CYS A 134 4.11 -6.77 40.93
CA CYS A 134 3.65 -5.76 41.89
C CYS A 134 3.15 -6.35 43.21
N GLU A 135 3.68 -7.51 43.61
CA GLU A 135 3.25 -8.29 44.76
C GLU A 135 3.76 -7.73 46.10
N ARG A 136 4.81 -6.90 46.08
CA ARG A 136 5.43 -6.34 47.29
C ARG A 136 5.03 -4.88 47.48
N GLY A 137 4.19 -4.61 48.47
CA GLY A 137 3.97 -3.25 48.98
C GLY A 137 5.20 -2.74 49.73
N LYS A 138 5.54 -1.46 49.56
CA LYS A 138 6.54 -0.77 50.38
C LYS A 138 5.88 -0.32 51.69
N PRO A 139 6.30 -0.85 52.85
CA PRO A 139 5.84 -0.32 54.12
C PRO A 139 6.37 1.10 54.30
N GLY A 140 5.49 2.08 54.51
CA GLY A 140 5.85 3.48 54.77
C GLY A 140 5.26 4.53 53.83
N LEU A 141 4.22 4.19 53.08
CA LEU A 141 3.54 5.11 52.15
C LEU A 141 2.04 5.28 52.47
N LEU A 142 1.67 5.05 53.74
CA LEU A 142 0.41 5.40 54.36
C LEU A 142 0.63 6.59 55.31
#